data_AF-A0A7J6R7Q8-F1
#
_entry.id   AF-A0A7J6R7Q8-F1
#
_cell.length_a   1.000
_cell.length_b   1.000
_cell.length_c   1.000
_cell.angle_alpha   90.00
_cell.angle_beta   90.00
_cell.angle_gamma   90.00
#
_symmetry.space_group_name_H-M   'P 1'
#
loop_
_entity.id
_entity.type
_entity.pdbx_description
1 polymer ?
#
loop_
_entity_poly.entity_id
_entity_poly.type
_entity_poly.pdbx_seq_one_letter_code
_entity_poly.pdbx_strand_id
1 'polypeptide(L)'
;MDPLNDAMFPPPSSIHGDRSHLQLKLRRYSAVIIPIGVFFWAWALLNVLSGKVPFDLGLVSFALIILTGVVGATGDQQWTHKKARRYRLLIYLSHGFLSFNYLLGVIIGRSRLGFAIYCAVFMAIWCALMIVVGRMARECERSLET
;
A
#
# COMPACT_ATOMS: atom_id res chain seq x y z
N MET A 1 -33.21 -40.26 -14.40
CA MET A 1 -32.66 -39.28 -13.43
C MET A 1 -31.23 -39.70 -13.18
N ASP A 2 -30.27 -38.93 -13.70
CA ASP A 2 -28.86 -39.30 -13.74
C ASP A 2 -28.13 -38.74 -12.50
N PRO A 3 -27.66 -39.58 -11.57
CA PRO A 3 -26.95 -39.14 -10.36
C PRO A 3 -25.54 -38.62 -10.62
N LEU A 4 -25.08 -38.55 -11.88
CA LEU A 4 -23.75 -38.09 -12.25
C LEU A 4 -23.63 -36.56 -12.46
N ASN A 5 -24.74 -35.82 -12.49
CA ASN A 5 -24.71 -34.38 -12.80
C ASN A 5 -24.63 -33.45 -11.58
N ASP A 6 -24.78 -33.97 -10.36
CA ASP A 6 -24.80 -33.16 -9.13
C ASP A 6 -23.41 -32.94 -8.50
N ALA A 7 -22.35 -33.54 -9.06
CA ALA A 7 -20.99 -33.45 -8.51
C ALA A 7 -20.11 -32.34 -9.13
N MET A 8 -20.60 -31.58 -10.12
CA MET A 8 -19.71 -30.72 -10.92
C MET A 8 -19.64 -29.25 -10.48
N PHE A 9 -20.44 -28.82 -9.51
CA PHE A 9 -20.40 -27.45 -8.99
C PHE A 9 -19.95 -27.43 -7.52
N PRO A 10 -18.78 -26.84 -7.20
CA PRO A 10 -18.39 -26.67 -5.80
C PRO A 10 -19.46 -25.83 -5.09
N PRO A 11 -19.77 -26.15 -3.82
CA PRO A 11 -20.79 -25.42 -3.09
C PRO A 11 -20.43 -23.92 -3.00
N PRO A 12 -21.40 -23.01 -3.18
CA PRO A 12 -21.19 -21.56 -3.26
C PRO A 12 -20.58 -20.93 -1.99
N SER A 13 -20.39 -21.70 -0.91
CA SER A 13 -19.82 -21.25 0.36
C SER A 13 -18.30 -20.95 0.31
N SER A 14 -17.55 -21.47 -0.67
CA SER A 14 -16.09 -21.27 -0.72
C SER A 14 -15.67 -19.88 -1.19
N ILE A 15 -16.48 -19.22 -2.03
CA ILE A 15 -16.14 -17.93 -2.65
C ILE A 15 -16.26 -16.76 -1.66
N HIS A 16 -17.25 -16.80 -0.76
CA HIS A 16 -17.45 -15.72 0.23
C HIS A 16 -16.36 -15.69 1.31
N GLY A 17 -15.80 -16.84 1.68
CA GLY A 17 -14.72 -16.91 2.67
C GLY A 17 -13.47 -16.14 2.22
N ASP A 18 -13.06 -16.29 0.96
CA ASP A 18 -11.81 -15.73 0.45
C ASP A 18 -11.83 -14.19 0.37
N ARG A 19 -12.97 -13.60 -0.01
CA ARG A 19 -13.16 -12.14 -0.09
C ARG A 19 -12.94 -11.46 1.26
N SER A 20 -13.58 -11.99 2.30
CA SER A 20 -13.50 -11.45 3.66
C SER A 20 -12.07 -11.49 4.20
N HIS A 21 -11.34 -12.55 3.86
CA HIS A 21 -9.96 -12.75 4.27
C HIS A 21 -8.99 -11.75 3.58
N LEU A 22 -9.14 -11.52 2.26
CA LEU A 22 -8.34 -10.52 1.55
C LEU A 22 -8.59 -9.10 2.07
N GLN A 23 -9.85 -8.73 2.28
CA GLN A 23 -10.21 -7.42 2.85
C GLN A 23 -9.62 -7.22 4.24
N LEU A 24 -9.68 -8.25 5.10
CA LEU A 24 -9.09 -8.21 6.44
C LEU A 24 -7.56 -8.01 6.38
N LYS A 25 -6.87 -8.70 5.48
CA LYS A 25 -5.42 -8.52 5.28
C LYS A 25 -5.07 -7.09 4.83
N LEU A 26 -5.79 -6.54 3.86
CA LEU A 26 -5.59 -5.17 3.38
C LEU A 26 -5.86 -4.14 4.48
N ARG A 27 -6.90 -4.36 5.29
CA ARG A 27 -7.24 -3.48 6.43
C ARG A 27 -6.17 -3.53 7.52
N ARG A 28 -5.66 -4.72 7.86
CA ARG A 28 -4.55 -4.89 8.82
C ARG A 28 -3.28 -4.22 8.31
N TYR A 29 -2.92 -4.43 7.04
CA TYR A 29 -1.80 -3.73 6.41
C TYR A 29 -1.95 -2.21 6.54
N SER A 30 -3.14 -1.70 6.20
CA SER A 30 -3.45 -0.28 6.25
C SER A 30 -3.37 0.28 7.66
N ALA A 31 -3.85 -0.45 8.67
CA ALA A 31 -3.73 -0.06 10.07
C ALA A 31 -2.26 0.03 10.54
N VAL A 32 -1.38 -0.86 10.05
CA VAL A 32 0.05 -0.86 10.38
C VAL A 32 0.81 0.24 9.63
N ILE A 33 0.45 0.54 8.39
CA ILE A 33 1.19 1.55 7.61
C ILE A 33 0.93 2.99 8.09
N ILE A 34 -0.20 3.24 8.77
CA ILE A 34 -0.52 4.56 9.34
C ILE A 34 0.54 5.02 10.36
N PRO A 35 0.81 4.31 11.47
CA PRO A 35 1.79 4.75 12.45
C PRO A 35 3.21 4.85 11.86
N ILE A 36 3.57 3.96 10.93
CA ILE A 36 4.85 4.04 10.21
C ILE A 36 4.92 5.34 9.40
N GLY A 37 3.86 5.63 8.64
CA GLY A 37 3.75 6.87 7.85
C GLY A 37 3.80 8.12 8.73
N VAL A 38 3.07 8.14 9.85
CA VAL A 38 3.07 9.26 10.81
C VAL A 38 4.45 9.49 11.40
N PHE A 39 5.16 8.43 11.80
CA PHE A 39 6.52 8.55 12.33
C PHE A 39 7.47 9.23 11.32
N PHE A 40 7.51 8.74 10.08
CA PHE A 40 8.40 9.29 9.06
C PHE A 40 7.95 10.67 8.56
N TRP A 41 6.65 10.94 8.52
CA TRP A 41 6.11 12.26 8.22
C TRP A 41 6.53 13.29 9.27
N ALA A 42 6.39 12.96 10.56
CA ALA A 42 6.83 13.82 11.65
C ALA A 42 8.34 14.05 11.63
N TRP A 43 9.12 13.02 11.28
CA TRP A 43 10.57 13.15 11.09
C TRP A 43 10.92 14.14 9.98
N ALA A 44 10.27 14.04 8.82
CA ALA A 44 10.45 14.99 7.71
C ALA A 44 10.05 16.42 8.12
N LEU A 45 8.95 16.57 8.87
CA LEU A 45 8.53 17.86 9.42
C LEU A 45 9.58 18.46 10.35
N LEU A 46 10.14 17.67 11.27
CA LEU A 46 11.18 18.11 12.18
C LEU A 46 12.45 18.56 11.44
N ASN A 47 12.82 17.91 10.34
CA ASN A 47 13.96 18.34 9.53
C ASN A 47 13.76 19.72 8.91
N VAL A 48 12.55 20.01 8.42
CA VAL A 48 12.18 21.32 7.88
C VAL A 48 12.14 22.37 8.99
N LEU A 49 11.45 22.08 10.11
CA LEU A 49 11.33 23.02 11.23
C LEU A 49 12.66 23.31 11.93
N SER A 50 13.59 22.36 11.95
CA SER A 50 14.95 22.55 12.49
C SER A 50 15.87 23.34 11.55
N GLY A 51 15.39 23.75 10.36
CA GLY A 51 16.19 24.46 9.36
C GLY A 51 17.28 23.62 8.70
N LYS A 52 17.26 22.28 8.84
CA LYS A 52 18.26 21.41 8.21
C LYS A 52 18.12 21.39 6.69
N VAL A 53 16.88 21.51 6.21
CA VAL A 53 16.53 21.58 4.79
C VAL A 53 15.40 22.58 4.59
N PRO A 54 15.37 23.33 3.47
CA PRO A 54 14.28 24.26 3.19
C PRO A 54 12.96 23.53 2.91
N PHE A 55 13.02 22.32 2.37
CA PHE A 55 11.87 21.47 2.10
C PHE A 55 12.28 20.00 2.07
N ASP A 56 11.42 19.12 2.58
CA ASP A 56 11.59 17.67 2.58
C ASP A 56 10.44 17.01 1.82
N LEU A 57 10.74 16.38 0.68
CA LEU A 57 9.75 15.62 -0.13
C LEU A 57 9.09 14.48 0.65
N GLY A 58 9.71 14.04 1.75
CA GLY A 58 9.13 13.11 2.72
C GLY A 58 7.79 13.61 3.28
N LEU A 59 7.60 14.92 3.46
CA LEU A 59 6.31 15.48 3.93
C LEU A 59 5.15 15.09 3.02
N VAL A 60 5.32 15.25 1.71
CA VAL A 60 4.27 14.91 0.73
C VAL A 60 4.17 13.39 0.58
N SER A 61 5.31 12.70 0.50
CA SER A 61 5.35 11.26 0.26
C SER A 61 4.69 10.47 1.40
N PHE A 62 5.04 10.78 2.65
CA PHE A 62 4.47 10.09 3.81
C PHE A 62 3.03 10.54 4.10
N ALA A 63 2.63 11.78 3.76
CA ALA A 63 1.22 12.15 3.80
C ALA A 63 0.36 11.29 2.85
N LEU A 64 0.85 11.00 1.65
CA LEU A 64 0.18 10.07 0.73
C LEU A 64 0.12 8.64 1.26
N ILE A 65 1.17 8.16 1.92
CA ILE A 65 1.17 6.84 2.59
C ILE A 65 0.13 6.80 3.71
N ILE A 66 0.08 7.82 4.57
CA ILE A 66 -0.92 7.94 5.63
C ILE A 66 -2.33 7.95 5.03
N LEU A 67 -2.58 8.77 4.01
CA LEU A 67 -3.87 8.81 3.33
C LEU A 67 -4.27 7.45 2.76
N THR A 68 -3.32 6.74 2.14
CA THR A 68 -3.53 5.37 1.66
C THR A 68 -3.92 4.44 2.81
N GLY A 69 -3.20 4.51 3.92
CA GLY A 69 -3.49 3.75 5.14
C GLY A 69 -4.87 4.07 5.71
N VAL A 70 -5.25 5.35 5.82
CA VAL A 70 -6.58 5.73 6.32
C VAL A 70 -7.67 5.17 5.41
N VAL A 71 -7.58 5.39 4.09
CA VAL A 71 -8.58 4.88 3.13
C VAL A 71 -8.74 3.36 3.21
N GLY A 72 -7.64 2.62 3.37
CA GLY A 72 -7.70 1.15 3.49
C GLY A 72 -8.18 0.66 4.86
N ALA A 73 -7.90 1.42 5.93
CA ALA A 73 -8.30 1.06 7.30
C ALA A 73 -9.77 1.36 7.59
N THR A 74 -10.30 2.45 7.03
CA THR A 74 -11.69 2.92 7.19
C THR A 74 -12.63 2.42 6.10
N GLY A 75 -12.16 1.59 5.16
CA GLY A 75 -13.03 0.97 4.18
C GLY A 75 -14.11 0.15 4.91
N ASP A 76 -15.38 0.52 4.70
CA ASP A 76 -16.53 -0.23 5.24
C ASP A 76 -16.41 -1.72 4.90
N GLN A 77 -17.11 -2.57 5.66
CA GLN A 77 -17.15 -4.02 5.43
C GLN A 77 -17.66 -4.38 4.01
N GLN A 78 -18.29 -3.44 3.30
CA GLN A 78 -18.72 -3.57 1.91
C GLN A 78 -17.76 -2.85 0.96
N TRP A 79 -16.64 -3.49 0.64
CA TRP A 79 -15.82 -3.06 -0.50
C TRP A 79 -16.61 -3.27 -1.78
N THR A 80 -16.71 -2.21 -2.60
CA THR A 80 -17.22 -2.31 -3.97
C THR A 80 -16.06 -2.42 -4.94
N HIS A 81 -16.29 -2.99 -6.12
CA HIS A 81 -15.29 -3.06 -7.19
C HIS A 81 -14.61 -1.70 -7.45
N LYS A 82 -15.41 -0.62 -7.50
CA LYS A 82 -14.91 0.77 -7.67
C LYS A 82 -14.05 1.25 -6.51
N LYS A 83 -14.41 0.94 -5.26
CA LYS A 83 -13.60 1.28 -4.06
C LYS A 83 -12.27 0.52 -4.10
N ALA A 84 -12.29 -0.78 -4.39
CA ALA A 84 -11.08 -1.61 -4.49
C ALA A 84 -10.10 -1.11 -5.57
N ARG A 85 -10.62 -0.77 -6.76
CA ARG A 85 -9.82 -0.20 -7.85
C ARG A 85 -9.14 1.12 -7.47
N ARG A 86 -9.89 2.03 -6.83
CA ARG A 86 -9.37 3.32 -6.36
C ARG A 86 -8.29 3.14 -5.30
N TYR A 87 -8.52 2.26 -4.33
CA TYR A 87 -7.55 1.95 -3.29
C TYR A 87 -6.26 1.34 -3.88
N ARG A 88 -6.39 0.41 -4.84
CA ARG A 88 -5.24 -0.14 -5.57
C ARG A 88 -4.44 0.95 -6.31
N LEU A 89 -5.12 1.85 -7.00
CA LEU A 89 -4.45 2.98 -7.66
C LEU A 89 -3.72 3.86 -6.63
N LEU A 90 -4.35 4.12 -5.49
CA LEU A 90 -3.76 4.91 -4.42
C LEU A 90 -2.50 4.25 -3.84
N ILE A 91 -2.47 2.92 -3.67
CA ILE A 91 -1.26 2.17 -3.30
C ILE A 91 -0.14 2.40 -4.31
N TYR A 92 -0.41 2.24 -5.61
CA TYR A 92 0.61 2.42 -6.64
C TYR A 92 1.14 3.85 -6.68
N LEU A 93 0.26 4.84 -6.57
CA LEU A 93 0.68 6.24 -6.56
C LEU A 93 1.48 6.58 -5.31
N SER A 94 1.03 6.21 -4.12
CA SER A 94 1.72 6.57 -2.87
C SER A 94 3.06 5.86 -2.71
N HIS A 95 3.10 4.55 -2.94
CA HIS A 95 4.32 3.76 -2.78
C HIS A 95 5.28 4.00 -3.95
N GLY A 96 4.76 4.18 -5.16
CA GLY A 96 5.57 4.54 -6.33
C GLY A 96 6.20 5.92 -6.17
N PHE A 97 5.43 6.92 -5.72
CA PHE A 97 5.96 8.27 -5.44
C PHE A 97 7.01 8.26 -4.33
N LEU A 98 6.77 7.54 -3.23
CA LEU A 98 7.75 7.41 -2.15
C LEU A 98 9.03 6.68 -2.61
N SER A 99 8.90 5.60 -3.39
CA SER A 99 10.04 4.88 -3.95
C SER A 99 10.84 5.76 -4.91
N PHE A 100 10.16 6.54 -5.74
CA PHE A 100 10.80 7.51 -6.63
C PHE A 100 11.55 8.60 -5.85
N ASN A 101 10.97 9.10 -4.75
CA ASN A 101 11.64 10.05 -3.86
C ASN A 101 12.94 9.45 -3.27
N TYR A 102 12.90 8.19 -2.81
CA TYR A 102 14.12 7.50 -2.37
C TYR A 102 15.14 7.29 -3.50
N LEU A 103 14.70 6.98 -4.72
CA LEU A 103 15.57 6.89 -5.89
C LEU A 103 16.30 8.22 -6.15
N LEU A 104 15.59 9.35 -6.08
CA LEU A 104 16.22 10.68 -6.16
C LEU A 104 17.24 10.87 -5.04
N GLY A 105 16.93 10.41 -3.83
CA GLY A 105 17.86 10.38 -2.70
C GLY A 105 19.15 9.60 -3.00
N VAL A 106 19.06 8.45 -3.66
CA VAL A 106 20.24 7.67 -4.11
C VAL A 106 21.06 8.45 -5.14
N ILE A 107 20.41 9.09 -6.11
CA ILE A 107 21.08 9.82 -7.21
C ILE A 107 21.78 11.08 -6.69
N ILE A 108 21.10 11.87 -5.86
CA ILE A 108 21.63 13.12 -5.28
C ILE A 108 22.64 12.82 -4.17
N GLY A 109 22.40 11.78 -3.39
CA GLY A 109 23.17 11.37 -2.23
C GLY A 109 24.51 10.68 -2.50
N ARG A 110 24.97 10.63 -3.77
CA ARG A 110 26.17 9.87 -4.17
C ARG A 110 27.44 10.23 -3.40
N SER A 111 27.56 11.47 -2.92
CA SER A 111 28.70 11.93 -2.11
C SER A 111 28.69 11.43 -0.66
N ARG A 112 27.57 10.86 -0.18
CA ARG A 112 27.40 10.33 1.18
C ARG A 112 26.92 8.89 1.10
N LEU A 113 27.87 7.96 0.97
CA LEU A 113 27.59 6.52 0.76
C LEU A 113 26.56 5.95 1.74
N GLY A 114 26.65 6.29 3.03
CA GLY A 114 25.69 5.82 4.04
C GLY A 114 24.25 6.27 3.77
N PHE A 115 24.05 7.52 3.31
CA PHE A 115 22.74 8.04 2.93
C PHE A 115 22.23 7.38 1.64
N ALA A 116 23.10 7.20 0.63
CA ALA A 116 22.72 6.53 -0.61
C ALA A 116 22.30 5.06 -0.37
N ILE A 117 23.02 4.32 0.47
CA ILE A 117 22.65 2.94 0.85
C ILE A 117 21.31 2.92 1.57
N TYR A 118 21.11 3.81 2.55
CA TYR A 118 19.84 3.97 3.24
C TYR A 118 18.69 4.20 2.24
N CYS A 119 18.85 5.14 1.30
CA CYS A 119 17.83 5.41 0.30
C CYS A 119 17.57 4.21 -0.62
N ALA A 120 18.61 3.49 -1.03
CA ALA A 120 18.46 2.32 -1.91
C ALA A 120 17.70 1.17 -1.22
N VAL A 121 17.98 0.92 0.06
CA VAL A 121 17.28 -0.11 0.85
C VAL A 121 15.81 0.26 1.01
N PHE A 122 15.51 1.50 1.42
CA PHE A 122 14.11 1.93 1.58
C PHE A 122 13.37 1.94 0.25
N MET A 123 13.99 2.38 -0.85
CA MET A 123 13.41 2.27 -2.19
C MET A 123 13.00 0.82 -2.50
N ALA A 124 13.89 -0.15 -2.26
CA ALA A 124 13.61 -1.56 -2.53
C ALA A 124 12.43 -2.08 -1.67
N ILE A 125 12.40 -1.73 -0.38
CA ILE A 125 11.32 -2.10 0.54
C ILE A 125 9.98 -1.54 0.06
N TRP A 126 9.91 -0.24 -0.25
CA TRP A 126 8.66 0.40 -0.68
C TRP A 126 8.18 -0.11 -2.05
N CYS A 127 9.09 -0.41 -2.98
CA CYS A 127 8.78 -1.09 -4.23
C CYS A 127 8.20 -2.50 -4.00
N ALA A 128 8.80 -3.28 -3.08
CA ALA A 128 8.29 -4.61 -2.76
C ALA A 128 6.88 -4.54 -2.16
N LEU A 129 6.65 -3.62 -1.22
CA LEU A 129 5.32 -3.38 -0.64
C LEU A 129 4.30 -2.96 -1.70
N MET A 130 4.67 -2.08 -2.63
CA MET A 130 3.83 -1.68 -3.76
C MET A 130 3.36 -2.90 -4.57
N ILE A 131 4.28 -3.83 -4.88
CA ILE A 131 3.97 -5.03 -5.67
C ILE A 131 3.08 -5.98 -4.88
N VAL A 132 3.45 -6.31 -3.64
CA VAL A 132 2.73 -7.30 -2.82
C VAL A 132 1.32 -6.82 -2.51
N VAL A 133 1.19 -5.61 -1.98
CA VAL A 133 -0.11 -5.08 -1.56
C VAL A 133 -0.95 -4.69 -2.79
N GLY A 134 -0.32 -4.22 -3.86
CA GLY A 134 -0.99 -3.95 -5.14
C GLY A 134 -1.60 -5.20 -5.77
N ARG A 135 -0.91 -6.36 -5.66
CA ARG A 135 -1.45 -7.67 -6.08
C ARG A 135 -2.64 -8.09 -5.22
N MET A 136 -2.52 -8.00 -3.90
CA MET A 136 -3.63 -8.30 -2.97
C MET A 136 -4.86 -7.43 -3.25
N ALA A 137 -4.66 -6.12 -3.50
CA ALA A 137 -5.74 -5.21 -3.85
C ALA A 137 -6.39 -5.55 -5.19
N ARG A 138 -5.62 -6.03 -6.18
CA ARG A 138 -6.12 -6.50 -7.48
C ARG A 138 -6.93 -7.80 -7.35
N GLU A 139 -6.50 -8.73 -6.51
CA GLU A 139 -7.24 -9.97 -6.23
C GLU A 139 -8.57 -9.66 -5.54
N CYS A 140 -8.55 -8.77 -4.54
CA CYS A 140 -9.76 -8.27 -3.90
C CYS A 140 -10.71 -7.60 -4.91
N GLU A 141 -10.19 -6.75 -5.80
CA GLU A 141 -10.97 -6.10 -6.86
C GLU A 141 -11.65 -7.13 -7.78
N ARG A 142 -10.90 -8.09 -8.32
CA ARG A 142 -11.45 -9.15 -9.20
C ARG A 142 -12.52 -9.99 -8.50
N SER A 143 -12.31 -10.31 -7.23
CA SER A 143 -13.28 -11.09 -6.46
C SER A 143 -14.63 -10.36 -6.28
N LEU A 144 -14.67 -9.03 -6.48
CA LEU A 144 -15.88 -8.22 -6.40
C LEU A 144 -16.57 -8.03 -7.76
N GLU A 145 -15.96 -8.46 -8.87
CA GLU A 145 -16.58 -8.46 -10.20
C GLU A 145 -17.47 -9.69 -10.44
N THR A 146 -17.18 -10.79 -9.73
CA THR A 146 -17.93 -12.06 -9.76
C THR A 146 -19.07 -12.09 -8.77
#